data_AF-A0A6B1DYP6-F1
#
_entry.id   AF-A0A6B1DYP6-F1
#
_cell.length_a   1.000
_cell.length_b   1.000
_cell.length_c   1.000
_cell.angle_alpha   90.00
_cell.angle_beta   90.00
_cell.angle_gamma   90.00
#
_symmetry.space_group_name_H-M   'P 1'
#
loop_
_entity.id
_entity.type
_entity.pdbx_description
1 polymer ?
#
loop_
_entity_poly.entity_id
_entity_poly.type
_entity_poly.pdbx_seq_one_letter_code
_entity_poly.pdbx_strand_id
1 'polypeptide(L)'
;MMTVKAKGLSSEEHQRRLEIRATRLREIVTTIILTPLALIWVYPFLWMVSAAMKTNNEIFRAGTNLLPAEPTFENFQRAWVQANMSQYFLNTVAIAAGSVFIVVATTSMMGYVLGRYRFPGRRIVIGVFVATVFLPKGYTIIPIFVFIGNLGLDGSLFG
;
A
#
# COMPACT_ATOMS: atom_id res chain seq x y z
N MET A 1 17.91 52.35 -29.85
CA MET A 1 16.87 51.38 -29.43
C MET A 1 17.30 49.90 -29.49
N MET A 2 18.27 49.52 -30.33
CA MET A 2 18.75 48.11 -30.44
C MET A 2 19.64 47.62 -29.28
N THR A 3 20.35 48.52 -28.58
CA THR A 3 21.30 48.16 -27.50
C THR A 3 20.64 47.77 -26.17
N VAL A 4 19.42 48.26 -25.88
CA VAL A 4 18.67 47.89 -24.67
C VAL A 4 18.08 46.48 -24.78
N LYS A 5 17.66 46.08 -25.98
CA LYS A 5 17.07 44.75 -26.25
C LYS A 5 18.09 43.61 -26.13
N ALA A 6 19.34 43.84 -26.55
CA ALA A 6 20.42 42.86 -26.43
C ALA A 6 20.84 42.60 -24.97
N LYS A 7 20.77 43.62 -24.10
CA LYS A 7 21.10 43.47 -22.67
C LYS A 7 20.03 42.69 -21.89
N GLY A 8 18.75 42.85 -22.26
CA GLY A 8 17.62 42.08 -21.70
C GLY A 8 17.67 40.60 -22.06
N LEU A 9 18.02 40.26 -23.30
CA LEU A 9 18.15 38.88 -23.77
C LEU A 9 19.26 38.12 -23.04
N SER A 10 20.40 38.77 -22.79
CA SER A 10 21.52 38.15 -22.04
C SER A 10 21.21 37.92 -20.55
N SER A 11 20.39 38.78 -19.92
CA SER A 11 19.98 38.58 -18.52
C SER A 11 18.96 37.46 -18.36
N GLU A 12 18.02 37.33 -19.29
CA GLU A 12 17.01 36.26 -19.27
C GLU A 12 17.64 34.88 -19.51
N GLU A 13 18.59 34.77 -20.43
CA GLU A 13 19.34 33.51 -20.65
C GLU A 13 20.17 33.10 -19.43
N HIS A 14 20.77 34.07 -18.72
CA HIS A 14 21.53 33.80 -17.52
C HIS A 14 20.64 33.34 -16.36
N GLN A 15 19.51 34.03 -16.15
CA GLN A 15 18.50 33.63 -15.15
C GLN A 15 17.95 32.24 -15.42
N ARG A 16 17.59 31.94 -16.68
CA ARG A 16 17.10 30.62 -17.09
C ARG A 16 18.14 29.50 -16.85
N ARG A 17 19.43 29.76 -17.07
CA ARG A 17 20.51 28.80 -16.78
C ARG A 17 20.70 28.55 -15.28
N LEU A 18 20.54 29.58 -14.45
CA LEU A 18 20.63 29.44 -12.98
C LEU A 18 19.45 28.66 -12.42
N GLU A 19 18.23 28.91 -12.90
CA GLU A 19 17.03 28.15 -12.52
C GLU A 19 17.16 26.66 -12.92
N ILE A 20 17.61 26.38 -14.14
CA ILE A 20 17.84 24.99 -14.59
C ILE A 20 18.91 24.29 -13.74
N ARG A 21 20.00 24.99 -13.38
CA ARG A 21 21.05 24.43 -12.50
C ARG A 21 20.55 24.19 -11.09
N ALA A 22 19.76 25.11 -10.53
CA ALA A 22 19.17 24.96 -9.21
C ALA A 22 18.19 23.77 -9.15
N THR A 23 17.36 23.59 -10.17
CA THR A 23 16.45 22.42 -10.28
C THR A 23 17.23 21.11 -10.42
N ARG A 24 18.26 21.07 -11.27
CA ARG A 24 19.13 19.88 -11.44
C ARG A 24 19.84 19.50 -10.14
N LEU A 25 20.39 20.48 -9.43
CA LEU A 25 21.07 20.23 -8.14
C LEU A 25 20.07 19.72 -7.10
N ARG A 26 18.88 20.31 -7.02
CA ARG A 26 17.82 19.84 -6.13
C ARG A 26 17.41 18.40 -6.45
N GLU A 27 17.23 18.06 -7.73
CA GLU A 27 16.92 16.70 -8.17
C GLU A 27 18.02 15.72 -7.74
N ILE A 28 19.29 16.03 -8.04
CA ILE A 28 20.44 15.19 -7.68
C ILE A 28 20.52 14.98 -6.16
N VAL A 29 20.39 16.06 -5.38
CA VAL A 29 20.39 15.99 -3.91
C VAL A 29 19.22 15.15 -3.41
N THR A 30 18.03 15.35 -3.96
CA THR A 30 16.83 14.58 -3.60
C THR A 30 17.03 13.10 -3.92
N THR A 31 17.55 12.75 -5.09
CA THR A 31 17.84 11.37 -5.48
C THR A 31 18.90 10.74 -4.60
N ILE A 32 20.00 11.43 -4.31
CA ILE A 32 21.07 10.93 -3.45
C ILE A 32 20.57 10.67 -2.02
N ILE A 33 19.66 11.50 -1.50
CA ILE A 33 19.08 11.32 -0.17
C ILE A 33 18.01 10.22 -0.15
N LEU A 34 17.13 10.19 -1.15
CA LEU A 34 16.03 9.23 -1.20
C LEU A 34 16.50 7.81 -1.54
N THR A 35 17.62 7.65 -2.25
CA THR A 35 18.11 6.32 -2.65
C THR A 35 18.48 5.44 -1.45
N PRO A 36 19.32 5.88 -0.48
CA PRO A 36 19.59 5.12 0.73
C PRO A 36 18.32 4.84 1.56
N LEU A 37 17.41 5.81 1.64
CA LEU A 37 16.15 5.62 2.35
C LEU A 37 15.30 4.53 1.69
N ALA A 38 15.19 4.54 0.36
CA ALA A 38 14.52 3.50 -0.39
C ALA A 38 15.18 2.12 -0.18
N LEU A 39 16.51 2.05 -0.16
CA LEU A 39 17.23 0.80 0.11
C LEU A 39 16.94 0.26 1.51
N ILE A 40 16.88 1.12 2.53
CA ILE A 40 16.51 0.72 3.90
C ILE A 40 15.08 0.14 3.93
N TRP A 41 14.14 0.74 3.18
CA TRP A 41 12.76 0.27 3.09
C TRP A 41 12.62 -1.04 2.30
N VAL A 42 13.44 -1.23 1.27
CA VAL A 42 13.43 -2.44 0.42
C VAL A 42 14.15 -3.61 1.11
N TYR A 43 15.12 -3.34 1.99
CA TYR A 43 15.89 -4.34 2.71
C TYR A 43 15.07 -5.48 3.34
N PRO A 44 14.01 -5.23 4.16
CA PRO A 44 13.22 -6.31 4.76
C PRO A 44 12.55 -7.22 3.71
N PHE A 45 12.21 -6.70 2.53
CA PHE A 45 11.65 -7.51 1.45
C PHE A 45 12.72 -8.39 0.79
N LEU A 46 13.92 -7.85 0.57
CA LEU A 46 15.06 -8.65 0.07
C LEU A 46 15.42 -9.75 1.06
N TRP A 47 15.42 -9.42 2.35
CA TRP A 47 15.65 -10.40 3.41
C TRP A 47 14.54 -11.45 3.45
N MET A 48 13.27 -11.07 3.28
CA MET A 48 12.15 -12.01 3.21
C MET A 48 12.28 -13.00 2.04
N VAL A 49 12.69 -12.54 0.86
CA VAL A 49 12.94 -13.41 -0.30
C VAL A 49 14.11 -14.36 -0.02
N SER A 50 15.19 -13.87 0.59
CA SER A 50 16.31 -14.72 1.01
C SER A 50 15.89 -15.75 2.05
N ALA A 51 15.16 -15.34 3.08
CA ALA A 51 14.68 -16.21 4.14
C ALA A 51 13.77 -17.32 3.61
N ALA A 52 12.97 -17.05 2.58
CA ALA A 52 12.17 -18.07 1.91
C ALA A 52 13.01 -19.20 1.28
N MET A 53 14.29 -18.96 1.00
CA MET A 53 15.23 -19.94 0.45
C MET A 53 16.17 -20.56 1.49
N LYS A 54 16.03 -20.23 2.78
CA LYS A 54 16.90 -20.72 3.85
C LYS A 54 16.30 -21.90 4.60
N THR A 55 17.15 -22.73 5.20
CA THR A 55 16.68 -23.75 6.14
C THR A 55 16.32 -23.13 7.49
N ASN A 56 15.45 -23.79 8.28
CA ASN A 56 15.12 -23.34 9.64
C ASN A 56 16.38 -23.17 10.50
N ASN A 57 17.33 -24.11 10.39
CA ASN A 57 18.59 -24.06 11.14
C ASN A 57 19.41 -22.81 10.78
N GLU A 58 19.47 -22.45 9.50
CA GLU A 58 20.14 -21.23 9.04
C GLU A 58 19.45 -19.96 9.55
N ILE A 59 18.11 -19.91 9.55
CA ILE A 59 17.35 -18.76 10.09
C ILE A 59 17.65 -18.55 11.58
N PHE A 60 17.70 -19.63 12.38
CA PHE A 60 17.94 -19.55 13.83
C PHE A 60 19.41 -19.37 14.21
N ARG A 61 20.38 -19.83 13.40
CA ARG A 61 21.82 -19.76 13.72
C ARG A 61 22.57 -18.64 13.01
N ALA A 62 22.26 -18.36 11.74
CA ALA A 62 23.00 -17.41 10.91
C ALA A 62 22.40 -15.99 10.88
N GLY A 63 21.23 -15.78 11.50
CA GLY A 63 20.66 -14.46 11.74
C GLY A 63 20.28 -13.68 10.47
N THR A 64 20.58 -12.37 10.44
CA THR A 64 20.11 -11.39 9.45
C THR A 64 20.88 -11.37 8.13
N ASN A 65 21.70 -12.38 7.84
CA ASN A 65 22.45 -12.45 6.57
C ASN A 65 21.52 -12.33 5.36
N LEU A 66 21.89 -11.53 4.37
CA LEU A 66 21.03 -11.30 3.20
C LEU A 66 21.11 -12.45 2.18
N LEU A 67 22.21 -13.17 2.12
CA LEU A 67 22.40 -14.28 1.18
C LEU A 67 22.26 -15.62 1.92
N PRO A 68 21.54 -16.60 1.35
CA PRO A 68 21.48 -17.94 1.91
C PRO A 68 22.82 -18.64 1.72
N ALA A 69 23.26 -19.39 2.74
CA ALA A 69 24.46 -20.22 2.64
C ALA A 69 24.24 -21.40 1.68
N GLU A 70 23.07 -22.04 1.78
CA GLU A 70 22.62 -23.10 0.87
C GLU A 70 21.20 -22.81 0.41
N PRO A 71 21.01 -22.18 -0.77
CA PRO A 71 19.68 -21.87 -1.29
C PRO A 71 18.86 -23.16 -1.54
N THR A 72 17.67 -23.25 -0.95
CA THR A 72 16.73 -24.37 -1.15
C THR A 72 15.35 -23.90 -1.61
N PHE A 73 14.72 -24.69 -2.49
CA PHE A 73 13.33 -24.48 -2.92
C PHE A 73 12.32 -25.31 -2.12
N GLU A 74 12.79 -26.12 -1.17
CA GLU A 74 11.94 -27.02 -0.37
C GLU A 74 10.84 -26.26 0.39
N ASN A 75 11.11 -25.04 0.86
CA ASN A 75 10.12 -24.20 1.54
C ASN A 75 8.93 -23.86 0.64
N PHE A 76 9.15 -23.62 -0.64
CA PHE A 76 8.06 -23.36 -1.59
C PHE A 76 7.22 -24.61 -1.82
N GLN A 77 7.86 -25.77 -1.98
CA GLN A 77 7.15 -27.05 -2.12
C GLN A 77 6.35 -27.37 -0.86
N ARG A 78 6.94 -27.19 0.33
CA ARG A 78 6.25 -27.38 1.62
C ARG A 78 5.07 -26.44 1.76
N ALA A 79 5.22 -25.16 1.43
CA ALA A 79 4.11 -24.20 1.47
C ALA A 79 2.98 -24.62 0.52
N TRP A 80 3.30 -25.00 -0.71
CA TRP A 80 2.29 -25.32 -1.72
C TRP A 80 1.55 -26.63 -1.43
N VAL A 81 2.28 -27.66 -1.00
CA VAL A 81 1.76 -29.02 -0.83
C VAL A 81 1.26 -29.26 0.60
N GLN A 82 2.05 -28.90 1.62
CA GLN A 82 1.72 -29.21 3.02
C GLN A 82 0.81 -28.15 3.64
N ALA A 83 1.02 -26.87 3.28
CA ALA A 83 0.23 -25.76 3.83
C ALA A 83 -0.93 -25.32 2.93
N ASN A 84 -1.28 -26.08 1.88
CA ASN A 84 -2.41 -25.80 0.98
C ASN A 84 -2.46 -24.36 0.45
N MET A 85 -1.29 -23.76 0.15
CA MET A 85 -1.19 -22.34 -0.22
C MET A 85 -2.08 -21.96 -1.41
N SER A 86 -2.33 -22.89 -2.34
CA SER A 86 -3.24 -22.67 -3.47
C SER A 86 -4.65 -22.30 -3.04
N GLN A 87 -5.21 -23.01 -2.05
CA GLN A 87 -6.57 -22.77 -1.58
C GLN A 87 -6.67 -21.41 -0.89
N TYR A 88 -5.70 -21.10 -0.02
CA TYR A 88 -5.66 -19.81 0.66
C TYR A 88 -5.52 -18.65 -0.32
N PHE A 89 -4.64 -18.77 -1.32
CA PHE A 89 -4.45 -17.76 -2.35
C PHE A 89 -5.74 -17.51 -3.14
N LEU A 90 -6.41 -18.57 -3.63
CA LEU A 90 -7.65 -18.43 -4.38
C LEU A 90 -8.79 -17.86 -3.53
N ASN A 91 -8.92 -18.29 -2.27
CA ASN A 91 -9.88 -17.72 -1.33
C ASN A 91 -9.65 -16.22 -1.14
N THR A 92 -8.40 -15.80 -0.90
CA THR A 92 -8.07 -14.37 -0.73
C THR A 92 -8.34 -13.57 -1.99
N VAL A 93 -8.00 -14.09 -3.18
CA VAL A 93 -8.28 -13.40 -4.45
C VAL A 93 -9.78 -13.24 -4.66
N ALA A 94 -10.57 -14.30 -4.45
CA ALA A 94 -12.02 -14.27 -4.61
C ALA A 94 -12.67 -13.27 -3.65
N ILE A 95 -12.31 -13.32 -2.36
CA ILE A 95 -12.82 -12.41 -1.33
C ILE A 95 -12.41 -10.98 -1.64
N ALA A 96 -11.12 -10.72 -1.91
CA ALA A 96 -10.63 -9.37 -2.19
C ALA A 96 -11.29 -8.76 -3.42
N ALA A 97 -11.40 -9.50 -4.52
CA ALA A 97 -12.04 -9.02 -5.74
C ALA A 97 -13.54 -8.72 -5.51
N GLY A 98 -14.26 -9.62 -4.85
CA GLY A 98 -15.67 -9.45 -4.51
C GLY A 98 -15.90 -8.24 -3.58
N SER A 99 -15.11 -8.14 -2.51
CA SER A 99 -15.18 -7.02 -1.58
C SER A 99 -14.87 -5.69 -2.26
N VAL A 100 -13.79 -5.60 -3.05
CA VAL A 100 -13.44 -4.37 -3.78
C VAL A 100 -14.57 -3.96 -4.71
N PHE A 101 -15.14 -4.90 -5.48
CA PHE A 101 -16.24 -4.60 -6.39
C PHE A 101 -17.45 -4.03 -5.64
N ILE A 102 -17.90 -4.71 -4.58
CA ILE A 102 -19.06 -4.28 -3.79
C ILE A 102 -18.81 -2.93 -3.12
N VAL A 103 -17.63 -2.75 -2.50
CA VAL A 103 -17.25 -1.50 -1.84
C VAL A 103 -17.19 -0.36 -2.84
N VAL A 104 -16.51 -0.52 -3.98
CA VAL A 104 -16.41 0.55 -4.98
C VAL A 104 -17.78 0.89 -5.58
N ALA A 105 -18.59 -0.12 -5.92
CA ALA A 105 -19.92 0.11 -6.46
C ALA A 105 -20.82 0.89 -5.47
N THR A 106 -20.88 0.44 -4.21
CA THR A 106 -21.72 1.07 -3.19
C THR A 106 -21.21 2.45 -2.77
N THR A 107 -19.90 2.60 -2.54
CA THR A 107 -19.31 3.87 -2.10
C THR A 107 -19.31 4.92 -3.20
N SER A 108 -19.15 4.55 -4.48
CA SER A 108 -19.24 5.50 -5.60
C SER A 108 -20.66 6.04 -5.77
N MET A 109 -21.68 5.17 -5.72
CA MET A 109 -23.09 5.59 -5.75
C MET A 109 -23.43 6.51 -4.58
N MET A 110 -23.02 6.12 -3.36
CA MET A 110 -23.28 6.91 -2.15
C MET A 110 -22.55 8.26 -2.19
N GLY A 111 -21.28 8.25 -2.60
CA GLY A 111 -20.46 9.45 -2.74
C GLY A 111 -21.04 10.42 -3.78
N TYR A 112 -21.57 9.90 -4.89
CA TYR A 112 -22.24 10.72 -5.90
C TYR A 112 -23.50 11.39 -5.34
N VAL A 113 -24.37 10.65 -4.68
CA VAL A 113 -25.61 11.21 -4.09
C VAL A 113 -25.30 12.26 -3.03
N LEU A 114 -24.39 11.96 -2.10
CA LEU A 114 -23.99 12.89 -1.06
C LEU A 114 -23.25 14.13 -1.60
N GLY A 115 -22.45 13.99 -2.65
CA GLY A 115 -21.69 15.09 -3.24
C GLY A 115 -22.55 16.01 -4.10
N ARG A 116 -23.41 15.43 -4.96
CA ARG A 116 -24.12 16.17 -6.01
C ARG A 116 -25.48 16.71 -5.57
N TYR A 117 -26.20 16.00 -4.68
CA TYR A 117 -27.57 16.36 -4.30
C TYR A 117 -27.68 16.96 -2.91
N ARG A 118 -28.69 17.82 -2.72
CA ARG A 118 -29.11 18.34 -1.42
C ARG A 118 -30.49 17.77 -1.11
N PHE A 119 -30.56 16.87 -0.14
CA PHE A 119 -31.80 16.22 0.30
C PHE A 119 -31.98 16.36 1.81
N PRO A 120 -33.23 16.36 2.32
CA PRO A 120 -33.49 16.42 3.75
C PRO A 120 -32.88 15.21 4.47
N GLY A 121 -32.13 15.43 5.55
CA GLY A 121 -31.43 14.38 6.30
C GLY A 121 -29.97 14.13 5.92
N ARG A 122 -29.44 14.77 4.85
CA ARG A 122 -28.03 14.62 4.41
C ARG A 122 -27.01 14.83 5.54
N ARG A 123 -27.22 15.81 6.42
CA ARG A 123 -26.31 16.11 7.54
C ARG A 123 -26.28 14.99 8.59
N ILE A 124 -27.42 14.34 8.82
CA ILE A 124 -27.51 13.20 9.74
C ILE A 124 -26.71 12.03 9.18
N VAL A 125 -26.92 11.71 7.89
CA VAL A 125 -26.20 10.62 7.22
C VAL A 125 -24.69 10.84 7.28
N ILE A 126 -24.22 12.05 6.94
CA ILE A 126 -22.79 12.41 7.06
C ILE A 126 -22.31 12.30 8.52
N GLY A 127 -23.12 12.78 9.47
CA GLY A 127 -22.81 12.69 10.90
C GLY A 127 -22.63 11.26 11.40
N VAL A 128 -23.48 10.32 10.95
CA VAL A 128 -23.37 8.90 11.28
C VAL A 128 -22.06 8.32 10.73
N PHE A 129 -21.70 8.60 9.47
CA PHE A 129 -20.41 8.14 8.92
C PHE A 129 -19.23 8.68 9.71
N VAL A 130 -19.24 9.97 10.06
CA VAL A 130 -18.18 10.58 10.88
C VAL A 130 -18.12 9.93 12.25
N ALA A 131 -19.27 9.66 12.89
CA ALA A 131 -19.33 8.96 14.18
C ALA A 131 -18.68 7.57 14.10
N THR A 132 -18.85 6.83 13.00
CA THR A 132 -18.21 5.50 12.85
C THR A 132 -16.69 5.55 12.76
N VAL A 133 -16.09 6.66 12.30
CA VAL A 133 -14.62 6.81 12.26
C VAL A 133 -14.00 6.87 13.66
N PHE A 134 -14.77 7.31 14.66
CA PHE A 134 -14.33 7.35 16.06
C PHE A 134 -14.38 5.98 16.76
N LEU A 135 -15.02 4.97 16.17
CA LEU A 135 -15.06 3.63 16.74
C LEU A 135 -13.66 2.98 16.64
N PRO A 136 -13.03 2.59 17.76
CA PRO A 136 -11.73 1.95 17.72
C PRO A 136 -11.90 0.51 17.20
N LYS A 137 -11.06 0.13 16.23
CA LYS A 137 -11.16 -1.17 15.55
C LYS A 137 -11.18 -2.37 16.52
N GLY A 138 -10.46 -2.28 17.64
CA GLY A 138 -10.39 -3.34 18.66
C GLY A 138 -11.75 -3.73 19.28
N TYR A 139 -12.70 -2.81 19.37
CA TYR A 139 -14.02 -3.09 19.96
C TYR A 139 -15.00 -3.79 19.00
N THR A 140 -14.65 -3.88 17.71
CA THR A 140 -15.56 -4.40 16.67
C THR A 140 -15.40 -5.90 16.44
N ILE A 141 -14.29 -6.52 16.89
CA ILE A 141 -13.98 -7.91 16.55
C ILE A 141 -14.96 -8.91 17.18
N ILE A 142 -15.31 -8.74 18.47
CA ILE A 142 -16.24 -9.66 19.17
C ILE A 142 -17.65 -9.52 18.58
N PRO A 143 -18.22 -8.31 18.42
CA PRO A 143 -19.54 -8.17 17.80
C PRO A 143 -19.61 -8.74 16.39
N ILE A 144 -18.58 -8.53 15.56
CA ILE A 144 -18.53 -9.07 14.20
C ILE A 144 -18.51 -10.60 14.23
N PHE A 145 -17.69 -11.22 15.08
CA PHE A 145 -17.63 -12.67 15.21
C PHE A 145 -18.98 -13.28 15.63
N VAL A 146 -19.63 -12.71 16.66
CA VAL A 146 -20.96 -13.16 17.11
C VAL A 146 -22.00 -12.96 16.01
N PHE A 147 -21.94 -11.84 15.27
CA PHE A 147 -22.85 -11.56 14.17
C PHE A 147 -22.73 -12.59 13.04
N ILE A 148 -21.50 -12.94 12.64
CA ILE A 148 -21.24 -13.97 11.61
C ILE A 148 -21.75 -15.34 12.07
N GLY A 149 -21.51 -15.71 13.33
CA GLY A 149 -22.02 -16.96 13.90
C GLY A 149 -23.55 -17.00 13.95
N ASN A 150 -24.20 -15.89 14.30
CA ASN A 150 -25.67 -15.80 14.26
C ASN A 150 -26.25 -15.91 12.85
N LEU A 151 -25.48 -15.55 11.82
CA LEU A 151 -25.84 -15.75 10.42
C LEU A 151 -25.55 -17.18 9.92
N GLY A 152 -24.90 -18.02 10.72
CA GLY A 152 -24.48 -19.37 10.32
C GLY A 152 -23.45 -19.36 9.18
N LEU A 153 -22.68 -18.28 9.06
CA LEU A 153 -21.66 -18.11 8.03
C LEU A 153 -20.26 -18.49 8.52
N ASP A 154 -20.15 -18.96 9.76
CA ASP A 154 -18.89 -19.39 10.36
C ASP A 154 -18.24 -20.53 9.55
N GLY A 155 -16.97 -20.34 9.19
CA GLY A 155 -16.23 -21.29 8.36
C GLY A 155 -16.54 -21.25 6.85
N SER A 156 -17.35 -20.30 6.38
CA SER A 156 -17.63 -20.08 4.95
C SER A 156 -16.85 -18.90 4.37
N LEU A 157 -16.75 -18.81 3.03
CA LEU A 157 -16.09 -17.67 2.35
C LEU A 157 -16.91 -16.37 2.40
N PHE A 158 -18.18 -16.46 2.76
CA PHE A 158 -19.10 -15.32 2.81
C PHE A 158 -19.22 -14.71 4.21
N GLY A 159 -18.74 -15.41 5.24
CA GLY A 159 -18.72 -15.00 6.64
C GLY A 159 -17.54 -14.12 6.99
#